data_AF-A0A496YZP6-F1
#
_entry.id   AF-A0A496YZP6-F1
#
_cell.length_a   1.000
_cell.length_b   1.000
_cell.length_c   1.000
_cell.angle_alpha   90.00
_cell.angle_beta   90.00
_cell.angle_gamma   90.00
#
_symmetry.space_group_name_H-M   'P 1'
#
loop_
_entity.id
_entity.type
_entity.pdbx_description
1 polymer ?
#
loop_
_entity_poly.entity_id
_entity_poly.type
_entity_poly.pdbx_seq_one_letter_code
_entity_poly.pdbx_strand_id
1 'polypeptide(L)'
;MDNNDGSKIQMLKEEGVLNPKAWQVKDELFKEYDFFDPQDLLQVKYEMIRRVRKDRWPVAKASKLYGFSRPSFYQAQKEFNRKGILGLIPRQRGPKRAHKLSDEVMKFVEQAILEDSTLRAPNICSLLEKRFDLKVHPRSIERALAERGKKKR
;
A
#
# COMPACT_ATOMS: atom_id res chain seq x y z
N MET A 1 -11.63 3.94 32.10
CA MET A 1 -10.24 4.14 31.63
C MET A 1 -9.80 2.80 31.07
N ASP A 2 -10.13 2.54 29.81
CA ASP A 2 -9.83 1.24 29.19
C ASP A 2 -8.43 1.28 28.60
N ASN A 3 -7.46 0.87 29.43
CA ASN A 3 -6.10 0.59 29.02
C ASN A 3 -6.11 -0.63 28.09
N ASN A 4 -6.43 -0.39 26.81
CA ASN A 4 -6.35 -1.37 25.74
C ASN A 4 -5.45 -0.88 24.59
N ASP A 5 -4.51 0.02 24.90
CA ASP A 5 -3.61 0.65 23.93
C ASP A 5 -2.82 -0.40 23.13
N GLY A 6 -2.37 -1.48 23.77
CA GLY A 6 -1.67 -2.57 23.08
C GLY A 6 -2.53 -3.29 22.05
N SER A 7 -3.82 -3.54 22.35
CA SER A 7 -4.75 -4.18 21.42
C SER A 7 -5.12 -3.24 20.28
N LYS A 8 -5.38 -1.95 20.59
CA LYS A 8 -5.72 -0.95 19.57
C LYS A 8 -4.59 -0.75 18.57
N ILE A 9 -3.35 -0.62 19.03
CA ILE A 9 -2.17 -0.49 18.15
C ILE A 9 -2.04 -1.69 17.22
N GLN A 10 -2.25 -2.90 17.74
CA GLN A 10 -2.18 -4.12 16.95
C GLN A 10 -3.26 -4.14 15.87
N MET A 11 -4.50 -3.77 16.20
CA MET A 11 -5.59 -3.64 15.22
C MET A 11 -5.30 -2.58 14.15
N LEU A 12 -4.80 -1.40 14.56
CA LEU A 12 -4.41 -0.34 13.62
C LEU A 12 -3.31 -0.81 12.65
N LYS A 13 -2.39 -1.65 13.14
CA LYS A 13 -1.32 -2.23 12.34
C LYS A 13 -1.86 -3.26 11.34
N GLU A 14 -2.75 -4.14 11.78
CA GLU A 14 -3.41 -5.17 10.93
C GLU A 14 -4.22 -4.53 9.81
N GLU A 15 -4.95 -3.47 10.11
CA GLU A 15 -5.74 -2.69 9.14
C GLU A 15 -4.89 -1.72 8.30
N GLY A 16 -3.58 -1.64 8.55
CA GLY A 16 -2.66 -0.78 7.79
C GLY A 16 -2.88 0.72 7.99
N VAL A 17 -3.49 1.12 9.11
CA VAL A 17 -3.82 2.50 9.48
C VAL A 17 -3.08 2.97 10.73
N LEU A 18 -2.11 2.21 11.24
CA LEU A 18 -1.18 2.68 12.26
C LEU A 18 -0.36 3.85 11.73
N ASN A 19 -0.26 4.94 12.49
CA ASN A 19 0.62 6.06 12.22
C ASN A 19 2.04 5.76 12.72
N PRO A 20 3.00 5.44 11.83
CA PRO A 20 4.36 5.11 12.25
C PRO A 20 5.13 6.34 12.75
N LYS A 21 4.55 7.54 12.69
CA LYS A 21 5.18 8.81 13.09
C LYS A 21 4.30 9.57 14.09
N ALA A 22 3.61 8.85 14.98
CA ALA A 22 2.72 9.44 16.00
C ALA A 22 3.38 10.60 16.77
N TRP A 23 4.65 10.48 17.14
CA TRP A 23 5.41 11.52 17.85
C TRP A 23 5.62 12.83 17.06
N GLN A 24 5.32 12.85 15.76
CA GLN A 24 5.38 14.06 14.94
C GLN A 24 4.07 14.87 14.97
N VAL A 25 2.99 14.31 15.53
CA VAL A 25 1.73 15.02 15.73
C VAL A 25 1.86 15.92 16.96
N LYS A 26 1.80 17.23 16.74
CA LYS A 26 2.06 18.29 17.73
C LYS A 26 0.90 19.26 17.93
N ASP A 27 -0.21 19.05 17.22
CA ASP A 27 -1.44 19.81 17.41
C ASP A 27 -1.95 19.68 18.85
N GLU A 28 -2.46 20.77 19.41
CA GLU A 28 -2.91 20.85 20.81
C GLU A 28 -4.06 19.87 21.10
N LEU A 29 -4.93 19.58 20.13
CA LEU A 29 -6.04 18.63 20.32
C LEU A 29 -5.54 17.25 20.76
N PHE A 30 -4.42 16.79 20.19
CA PHE A 30 -3.81 15.48 20.50
C PHE A 30 -3.04 15.47 21.83
N LYS A 31 -2.92 16.62 22.50
CA LYS A 31 -2.27 16.75 23.81
C LYS A 31 -3.28 17.00 24.92
N GLU A 32 -4.33 17.75 24.62
CA GLU A 32 -5.30 18.23 25.61
C GLU A 32 -6.49 17.28 25.81
N TYR A 33 -6.82 16.46 24.81
CA TYR A 33 -8.00 15.60 24.87
C TYR A 33 -7.67 14.15 24.53
N ASP A 34 -8.12 13.23 25.39
CA ASP A 34 -7.96 11.77 25.23
C ASP A 34 -8.70 11.20 24.01
N PHE A 35 -9.57 11.99 23.38
CA PHE A 35 -10.30 11.59 22.18
C PHE A 35 -9.42 11.48 20.93
N PHE A 36 -8.33 12.26 20.85
CA PHE A 36 -7.48 12.31 19.66
C PHE A 36 -6.26 11.42 19.83
N ASP A 37 -6.19 10.37 19.03
CA ASP A 37 -5.14 9.36 19.07
C ASP A 37 -4.09 9.60 17.97
N PRO A 38 -2.85 9.99 18.32
CA PRO A 38 -1.81 10.22 17.32
C PRO A 38 -1.38 8.92 16.61
N GLN A 39 -1.74 7.75 17.13
CA GLN A 39 -1.45 6.44 16.53
C GLN A 39 -2.45 6.08 15.43
N ASP A 40 -3.65 6.66 15.41
CA ASP A 40 -4.63 6.46 14.34
C ASP A 40 -4.33 7.40 13.15
N LEU A 41 -3.71 6.84 12.09
CA LEU A 41 -3.35 7.63 10.90
C LEU A 41 -4.56 8.24 10.20
N LEU A 42 -5.72 7.61 10.30
CA LEU A 42 -6.95 8.06 9.66
C LEU A 42 -7.47 9.31 10.38
N GLN A 43 -7.53 9.26 11.72
CA GLN A 43 -7.93 10.39 12.55
C GLN A 43 -6.96 11.56 12.38
N VAL A 44 -5.65 11.31 12.41
CA VAL A 44 -4.61 12.34 12.21
C VAL A 44 -4.80 13.05 10.86
N LYS A 45 -5.01 12.31 9.77
CA LYS A 45 -5.24 12.93 8.44
C LYS A 45 -6.56 13.69 8.39
N TYR A 46 -7.62 13.16 9.00
CA TYR A 46 -8.92 13.80 9.05
C TYR A 46 -8.83 15.14 9.78
N GLU A 47 -8.22 15.15 10.97
CA GLU A 47 -8.07 16.35 11.79
C GLU A 47 -7.16 17.39 11.13
N MET A 48 -6.08 16.97 10.45
CA MET A 48 -5.26 17.86 9.63
C MET A 48 -6.11 18.58 8.56
N ILE A 49 -7.00 17.86 7.88
CA ILE A 49 -7.90 18.44 6.87
C ILE A 49 -8.96 19.32 7.52
N ARG A 50 -9.54 18.90 8.65
CA ARG A 50 -10.53 19.65 9.43
C ARG A 50 -9.98 21.01 9.87
N ARG A 51 -8.78 21.04 10.43
CA ARG A 51 -8.05 22.27 10.83
C ARG A 51 -7.94 23.28 9.69
N VAL A 52 -7.60 22.83 8.48
CA VAL A 52 -7.51 23.72 7.32
C VAL A 52 -8.88 24.21 6.87
N ARG A 53 -9.90 23.33 6.83
CA ARG A 53 -11.22 23.66 6.26
C ARG A 53 -12.12 24.44 7.19
N LYS A 54 -12.18 24.02 8.46
CA LYS A 54 -13.09 24.58 9.47
C LYS A 54 -12.40 25.69 10.24
N ASP A 55 -11.15 25.46 10.66
CA ASP A 55 -10.42 26.44 11.47
C ASP A 55 -9.55 27.39 10.61
N ARG A 56 -9.66 27.29 9.28
CA ARG A 56 -8.97 28.15 8.29
C ARG A 56 -7.44 28.18 8.44
N TRP A 57 -6.84 27.14 9.01
CA TRP A 57 -5.39 27.10 9.19
C TRP A 57 -4.64 27.10 7.86
N PRO A 58 -3.46 27.74 7.79
CA PRO A 58 -2.59 27.61 6.64
C PRO A 58 -2.17 26.15 6.43
N VAL A 59 -2.21 25.67 5.18
CA VAL A 59 -1.79 24.30 4.82
C VAL A 59 -0.37 23.99 5.31
N ALA A 60 0.55 24.98 5.26
CA ALA A 60 1.90 24.83 5.80
C ALA A 60 1.91 24.49 7.29
N LYS A 61 1.12 25.22 8.08
CA LYS A 61 1.00 25.03 9.53
C LYS A 61 0.44 23.66 9.85
N ALA A 62 -0.70 23.31 9.25
CA ALA A 62 -1.34 22.01 9.47
C ALA A 62 -0.43 20.85 9.06
N SER A 63 0.19 20.91 7.88
CA SER A 63 1.11 19.85 7.43
C SER A 63 2.25 19.65 8.44
N LYS A 64 2.89 20.75 8.89
CA LYS A 64 3.99 20.70 9.86
C LYS A 64 3.57 20.12 11.21
N LEU A 65 2.44 20.58 11.75
CA LEU A 65 1.96 20.15 13.07
C LEU A 65 1.41 18.73 13.11
N TYR A 66 0.99 18.18 11.96
CA TYR A 66 0.51 16.80 11.87
C TYR A 66 1.56 15.81 11.32
N GLY A 67 2.80 16.27 11.07
CA GLY A 67 3.88 15.39 10.60
C GLY A 67 3.83 15.03 9.11
N PHE A 68 3.19 15.85 8.28
CA PHE A 68 3.07 15.65 6.82
C PHE A 68 3.78 16.74 6.01
N SER A 69 4.06 16.42 4.74
CA SER A 69 4.45 17.41 3.75
C SER A 69 3.21 18.05 3.10
N ARG A 70 3.38 19.23 2.50
CA ARG A 70 2.29 19.89 1.74
C ARG A 70 1.74 19.02 0.60
N PRO A 71 2.58 18.32 -0.21
CA PRO A 71 2.06 17.37 -1.20
C PRO A 71 1.19 16.27 -0.60
N SER A 72 1.61 15.68 0.54
CA SER A 72 0.83 14.66 1.24
C SER A 72 -0.52 15.19 1.71
N PHE A 73 -0.57 16.45 2.19
CA PHE A 73 -1.84 17.11 2.53
C PHE A 73 -2.77 17.19 1.32
N TYR A 74 -2.31 17.71 0.19
CA TYR A 74 -3.16 17.85 -1.00
C TYR A 74 -3.64 16.50 -1.53
N GLN A 75 -2.78 15.46 -1.47
CA GLN A 75 -3.18 14.11 -1.82
C GLN A 75 -4.29 13.59 -0.90
N ALA A 76 -4.12 13.73 0.42
CA ALA A 76 -5.11 13.31 1.40
C ALA A 76 -6.43 14.07 1.22
N GLN A 77 -6.37 15.39 1.02
CA GLN A 77 -7.53 16.25 0.79
C GLN A 77 -8.30 15.85 -0.48
N LYS A 78 -7.58 15.54 -1.57
CA LYS A 78 -8.17 15.08 -2.83
C LYS A 78 -8.89 13.74 -2.64
N GLU A 79 -8.25 12.77 -1.99
CA GLU A 79 -8.88 11.46 -1.76
C GLU A 79 -10.07 11.55 -0.79
N PHE A 80 -9.97 12.38 0.25
CA PHE A 80 -11.08 12.66 1.17
C PHE A 80 -12.28 13.26 0.43
N ASN A 81 -12.07 14.23 -0.45
CA ASN A 81 -13.16 14.80 -1.25
C ASN A 81 -13.84 13.80 -2.17
N ARG A 82 -13.07 12.83 -2.67
CA ARG A 82 -13.58 11.86 -3.64
C ARG A 82 -14.30 10.70 -2.98
N LYS A 83 -13.86 10.26 -1.80
CA LYS A 83 -14.30 9.00 -1.17
C LYS A 83 -14.68 9.12 0.31
N GLY A 84 -14.73 10.34 0.83
CA GLY A 84 -14.88 10.59 2.26
C GLY A 84 -13.72 10.01 3.08
N ILE A 85 -14.01 9.59 4.30
CA ILE A 85 -13.02 9.04 5.25
C ILE A 85 -12.29 7.82 4.66
N LEU A 86 -12.97 6.97 3.89
CA LEU A 86 -12.36 5.79 3.25
C LEU A 86 -11.23 6.17 2.27
N GLY A 87 -11.21 7.40 1.75
CA GLY A 87 -10.13 7.91 0.92
C GLY A 87 -8.80 8.10 1.68
N LEU A 88 -8.83 8.18 3.00
CA LEU A 88 -7.64 8.41 3.83
C LEU A 88 -6.88 7.12 4.15
N ILE A 89 -7.51 5.95 3.94
CA ILE A 89 -6.92 4.64 4.18
C ILE A 89 -5.77 4.43 3.18
N PRO A 90 -4.53 4.14 3.64
CA PRO A 90 -3.41 3.83 2.76
C PRO A 90 -3.77 2.66 1.85
N ARG A 91 -3.71 2.86 0.54
CA ARG A 91 -3.79 1.74 -0.41
C ARG A 91 -2.43 1.08 -0.53
N GLN A 92 -2.38 -0.26 -0.53
CA GLN A 92 -1.18 -0.99 -0.90
C GLN A 92 -0.66 -0.48 -2.24
N ARG A 93 0.54 0.12 -2.22
CA ARG A 93 1.27 0.52 -3.41
C ARG A 93 2.21 -0.61 -3.76
N GLY A 94 1.77 -1.46 -4.68
CA GLY A 94 2.61 -2.44 -5.35
C GLY A 94 2.34 -2.39 -6.86
N PRO A 95 3.27 -2.84 -7.71
CA PRO A 95 2.96 -3.06 -9.11
C PRO A 95 1.77 -4.02 -9.20
N LYS A 96 0.63 -3.55 -9.71
CA LYS A 96 -0.60 -4.35 -9.82
C LYS A 96 -0.46 -5.55 -10.76
N ARG A 97 0.61 -5.60 -11.54
CA ARG A 97 0.93 -6.65 -12.50
C ARG A 97 2.43 -6.92 -12.47
N ALA A 98 2.82 -8.18 -12.57
CA ALA A 98 4.17 -8.57 -12.94
C ALA A 98 4.41 -8.11 -14.39
N HIS A 99 4.89 -6.88 -14.57
CA HIS A 99 5.04 -6.24 -15.88
C HIS A 99 5.92 -7.02 -16.86
N LYS A 100 6.76 -7.93 -16.37
CA LYS A 100 7.58 -8.84 -17.19
C LYS A 100 6.88 -10.15 -17.56
N LEU A 101 5.98 -10.66 -16.71
CA LEU A 101 5.27 -11.92 -16.94
C LEU A 101 3.81 -11.60 -17.26
N SER A 102 3.60 -11.01 -18.44
CA SER A 102 2.27 -10.74 -18.96
C SER A 102 1.47 -12.03 -19.16
N ASP A 103 0.16 -11.91 -19.36
CA ASP A 103 -0.69 -13.07 -19.62
C ASP A 103 -0.29 -13.83 -20.89
N GLU A 104 0.18 -13.12 -21.91
CA GLU A 104 0.70 -13.68 -23.16
C GLU A 104 1.98 -14.50 -22.91
N VAL A 105 2.94 -13.91 -22.19
CA VAL A 105 4.21 -14.59 -21.84
C VAL A 105 3.92 -15.86 -21.04
N MET A 106 3.00 -15.80 -20.08
CA MET A 106 2.67 -16.97 -19.27
C MET A 106 1.88 -18.03 -20.04
N LYS A 107 1.04 -17.67 -21.02
CA LYS A 107 0.40 -18.66 -21.91
C LYS A 107 1.44 -19.42 -22.72
N PHE A 108 2.46 -18.73 -23.23
CA PHE A 108 3.58 -19.39 -23.90
C PHE A 108 4.33 -20.35 -22.96
N VAL A 109 4.61 -19.93 -21.72
CA VAL A 109 5.25 -20.81 -20.72
C VAL A 109 4.40 -22.04 -20.41
N GLU A 110 3.08 -21.87 -20.22
CA GLU A 110 2.16 -22.99 -19.98
C GLU A 110 2.12 -23.97 -21.17
N GLN A 111 2.13 -23.46 -22.41
CA GLN A 111 2.18 -24.29 -23.61
C GLN A 111 3.52 -25.03 -23.75
N ALA A 112 4.65 -24.37 -23.49
CA ALA A 112 5.97 -25.01 -23.53
C ALA A 112 6.06 -26.17 -22.53
N ILE A 113 5.51 -26.01 -21.31
CA ILE A 113 5.46 -27.08 -20.30
C ILE A 113 4.53 -28.22 -20.73
N LEU A 114 3.45 -27.92 -21.46
CA LEU A 114 2.55 -28.95 -21.98
C LEU A 114 3.22 -29.78 -23.09
N GLU A 115 4.04 -29.14 -23.92
CA GLU A 115 4.82 -29.78 -24.98
C GLU A 115 6.01 -30.59 -24.42
N ASP A 116 6.66 -30.09 -23.36
CA ASP A 116 7.73 -30.77 -22.64
C ASP A 116 7.59 -30.60 -21.11
N SER A 117 7.07 -31.64 -20.48
CA SER A 117 6.83 -31.68 -19.01
C SER A 117 8.11 -31.69 -18.17
N THR A 118 9.29 -31.87 -18.77
CA THR A 118 10.58 -31.89 -18.06
C THR A 118 11.22 -30.51 -17.94
N LEU A 119 10.63 -29.49 -18.58
CA LEU A 119 11.15 -28.12 -18.57
C LEU A 119 11.19 -27.53 -17.16
N ARG A 120 12.39 -27.08 -16.77
CA ARG A 120 12.64 -26.38 -15.51
C ARG A 120 12.76 -24.88 -15.69
N ALA A 121 12.56 -24.13 -14.60
CA ALA A 121 12.57 -22.66 -14.60
C ALA A 121 13.80 -22.01 -15.28
N PRO A 122 15.04 -22.53 -15.16
CA PRO A 122 16.18 -21.98 -15.91
C PRO A 122 16.03 -22.11 -17.43
N ASN A 123 15.54 -23.25 -17.91
CA ASN A 123 15.34 -23.49 -19.36
C ASN A 123 14.20 -22.62 -19.91
N ILE A 124 13.16 -22.40 -19.10
CA ILE A 124 12.06 -21.48 -19.43
C ILE A 124 12.59 -20.04 -19.55
N CYS A 125 13.51 -19.61 -18.68
CA CYS A 125 14.12 -18.28 -18.79
C CYS A 125 14.89 -18.13 -20.12
N SER A 126 15.65 -19.15 -20.53
CA SER A 126 16.34 -19.17 -21.82
C SER A 126 15.39 -19.12 -23.01
N LEU A 127 14.23 -19.79 -22.93
CA LEU A 127 13.20 -19.73 -23.97
C LEU A 127 12.57 -18.34 -24.07
N LEU A 128 12.31 -17.69 -22.93
CA LEU A 128 11.75 -16.35 -22.88
C LEU A 128 12.73 -15.29 -23.38
N GLU A 129 14.02 -15.44 -23.11
CA GLU A 129 15.05 -14.58 -23.68
C GLU A 129 15.12 -14.72 -25.20
N LYS A 130 15.09 -15.95 -25.73
CA LYS A 130 15.13 -16.19 -27.17
C LYS A 130 13.89 -15.70 -27.92
N ARG A 131 12.70 -15.86 -27.36
CA ARG A 131 11.41 -15.58 -28.06
C ARG A 131 10.88 -14.18 -27.82
N PHE A 132 11.11 -13.61 -26.63
CA PHE A 132 10.52 -12.33 -26.21
C PHE A 132 11.57 -11.28 -25.82
N ASP A 133 12.87 -11.56 -25.98
CA ASP A 133 13.98 -10.71 -25.49
C ASP A 133 13.84 -10.38 -23.98
N LEU A 134 13.25 -11.32 -23.23
CA LEU A 134 12.81 -11.09 -21.87
C LEU A 134 13.71 -11.79 -20.85
N LYS A 135 14.57 -11.00 -20.19
CA LYS A 135 15.39 -11.45 -19.05
C LYS A 135 14.59 -11.49 -17.76
N VAL A 136 14.32 -12.70 -17.29
CA VAL A 136 13.62 -13.01 -16.04
C VAL A 136 14.43 -13.98 -15.18
N HIS A 137 14.30 -13.84 -13.86
CA HIS A 137 14.96 -14.73 -12.91
C HIS A 137 14.14 -16.03 -12.75
N PRO A 138 14.76 -17.23 -12.62
CA PRO A 138 14.05 -18.50 -12.43
C PRO A 138 13.02 -18.47 -11.29
N ARG A 139 13.40 -17.87 -10.14
CA ARG A 139 12.49 -17.64 -9.00
C ARG A 139 11.22 -16.84 -9.34
N SER A 140 11.26 -15.95 -10.33
CA SER A 140 10.07 -15.22 -10.80
C SER A 140 9.12 -16.12 -11.57
N ILE A 141 9.66 -17.06 -12.37
CA ILE A 141 8.88 -18.08 -13.09
C ILE A 141 8.23 -19.05 -12.11
N GLU A 142 9.00 -19.58 -11.16
CA GLU A 142 8.50 -20.48 -10.12
C GLU A 142 7.36 -19.86 -9.33
N ARG A 143 7.53 -18.59 -8.92
CA ARG A 143 6.48 -17.83 -8.23
C ARG A 143 5.24 -17.65 -9.09
N ALA A 144 5.40 -17.26 -10.36
CA ALA A 144 4.27 -17.05 -11.26
C ALA A 144 3.49 -18.34 -11.52
N LEU A 145 4.18 -19.48 -11.68
CA LEU A 145 3.56 -20.80 -11.81
C LEU A 145 2.82 -21.20 -10.53
N ALA A 146 3.41 -21.00 -9.36
CA ALA A 146 2.78 -21.29 -8.07
C ALA A 146 1.53 -20.42 -7.81
N GLU A 147 1.58 -19.12 -8.16
CA GLU A 147 0.46 -18.19 -8.02
C GLU A 147 -0.72 -18.54 -8.96
N ARG A 148 -0.44 -18.99 -10.19
CA ARG A 148 -1.48 -19.44 -11.15
C ARG A 148 -2.07 -20.80 -10.80
N GLY A 149 -1.27 -21.73 -10.29
CA GLY A 149 -1.75 -23.01 -9.78
C GLY A 149 -2.74 -22.83 -8.60
N LYS A 150 -2.52 -21.82 -7.75
CA LYS A 150 -3.46 -21.47 -6.67
C LYS A 150 -4.76 -20.84 -7.16
N LYS A 151 -4.77 -20.16 -8.32
CA LYS A 151 -5.98 -19.53 -8.89
C LYS A 151 -6.89 -20.49 -9.67
N LYS A 152 -6.39 -21.67 -10.06
CA LYS A 152 -7.17 -22.74 -10.72
C LYS A 152 -7.88 -23.67 -9.72
N ARG A 153 -7.89 -23.35 -8.42
CA ARG A 153 -8.59 -24.07 -7.36
C ARG A 153 -9.70 -23.22 -6.76
#